data_AF-A0A286IMU4-F1
#
_entry.id   AF-A0A286IMU4-F1
#
_cell.length_a   1.000
_cell.length_b   1.000
_cell.length_c   1.000
_cell.angle_alpha   90.00
_cell.angle_beta   90.00
_cell.angle_gamma   90.00
#
_symmetry.space_group_name_H-M   'P 1'
#
loop_
_entity.id
_entity.type
_entity.pdbx_description
1 polymer ?
#
loop_
_entity_poly.entity_id
_entity_poly.type
_entity_poly.pdbx_seq_one_letter_code
_entity_poly.pdbx_strand_id
1 'polypeptide(L)'
;MKENQEVSVVKKFSNEFLKVPELIFEGLIKSTNDKDQLNIINAYRKPLSEQFKSLSSLINEGFERSTSQAISEAENLITHASGLEMIAAVKPLSLNLKGIFGKLGLASIARELKKLILFVLDLLNVKPWVIDLLLLIDQILNSLLGLDLPTKMPAILSSMEQDYMKELSAHFQLKNQRVFLFNGESEE
;
A
#
# COMPACT_ATOMS: atom_id res chain seq x y z
N MET A 1 -1.92 -37.37 9.04
CA MET A 1 -2.75 -36.51 8.17
C MET A 1 -2.20 -35.10 8.33
N LYS A 2 -1.67 -34.49 7.27
CA LYS A 2 -1.29 -33.07 7.32
C LYS A 2 -2.57 -32.29 7.12
N GLU A 3 -3.08 -31.66 8.18
CA GLU A 3 -4.19 -30.71 8.05
C GLU A 3 -3.78 -29.66 7.01
N ASN A 4 -4.65 -29.48 6.00
CA ASN A 4 -4.65 -28.28 5.19
C ASN A 4 -4.98 -27.11 6.14
N GLN A 5 -3.95 -26.55 6.78
CA GLN A 5 -4.10 -25.28 7.47
C GLN A 5 -4.44 -24.25 6.41
N GLU A 6 -5.69 -23.81 6.42
CA GLU A 6 -6.16 -22.70 5.61
C GLU A 6 -5.23 -21.51 5.87
N VAL A 7 -4.56 -21.02 4.83
CA VAL A 7 -3.61 -19.91 4.98
C VAL A 7 -4.42 -18.68 5.40
N SER A 8 -4.12 -18.13 6.58
CA SER A 8 -4.74 -16.90 7.11
C SER A 8 -4.84 -15.82 6.03
N VAL A 9 -5.94 -15.06 6.05
CA VAL A 9 -6.20 -13.98 5.09
C VAL A 9 -5.09 -12.94 5.15
N VAL A 10 -4.57 -12.62 6.35
CA VAL A 10 -3.45 -11.68 6.52
C VAL A 10 -2.18 -12.20 5.81
N LYS A 11 -1.85 -13.48 6.00
CA LYS A 11 -0.67 -14.09 5.36
C LYS A 11 -0.83 -14.15 3.84
N LYS A 12 -2.02 -14.50 3.35
CA LYS A 12 -2.33 -14.48 1.91
C LYS A 12 -2.18 -13.07 1.34
N PHE A 13 -2.74 -12.06 1.99
CA PHE A 13 -2.62 -10.66 1.60
C PHE A 13 -1.17 -10.20 1.56
N SER A 14 -0.39 -10.46 2.62
CA SER A 14 1.04 -10.12 2.69
C SER A 14 1.86 -10.75 1.55
N ASN A 15 1.57 -12.03 1.22
CA ASN A 15 2.25 -12.75 0.16
C ASN A 15 1.89 -12.25 -1.25
N GLU A 16 0.63 -11.89 -1.49
CA GLU A 16 0.22 -11.29 -2.77
C GLU A 16 0.74 -9.86 -2.91
N PHE A 17 0.76 -9.08 -1.82
CA PHE A 17 1.28 -7.72 -1.79
C PHE A 17 2.76 -7.66 -2.22
N LEU A 18 3.56 -8.65 -1.79
CA LEU A 18 4.98 -8.77 -2.16
C LEU A 18 5.21 -8.81 -3.68
N LYS A 19 4.22 -9.26 -4.46
CA LYS A 19 4.33 -9.40 -5.92
C LYS A 19 4.04 -8.10 -6.67
N VAL A 20 3.40 -7.13 -6.02
CA VAL A 20 2.96 -5.87 -6.62
C VAL A 20 4.08 -5.10 -7.34
N PRO A 21 5.29 -4.92 -6.78
CA PRO A 21 6.34 -4.15 -7.44
C PRO A 21 6.71 -4.74 -8.79
N GLU A 22 6.88 -6.06 -8.86
CA GLU A 22 7.28 -6.73 -10.10
C GLU A 22 6.21 -6.56 -11.18
N LEU A 23 4.92 -6.65 -10.83
CA LEU A 23 3.83 -6.38 -11.77
C LEU A 23 3.88 -4.95 -12.32
N ILE A 24 4.21 -3.97 -11.48
CA ILE A 24 4.36 -2.57 -11.89
C ILE A 24 5.57 -2.42 -12.83
N PHE A 25 6.71 -3.01 -12.49
CA PHE A 25 7.93 -2.94 -13.32
C PHE A 25 7.75 -3.61 -14.67
N GLU A 26 7.12 -4.79 -14.74
CA GLU A 26 6.78 -5.44 -16.00
C GLU A 26 5.92 -4.52 -16.89
N GLY A 27 4.96 -3.82 -16.28
CA GLY A 27 4.11 -2.85 -16.96
C GLY A 27 4.87 -1.65 -17.51
N LEU A 28 5.71 -1.04 -16.67
CA LEU A 28 6.52 0.14 -17.03
C LEU A 28 7.54 -0.16 -18.12
N ILE A 29 8.23 -1.31 -18.04
CA ILE A 29 9.19 -1.72 -19.07
C ILE A 29 8.48 -1.93 -20.41
N LYS A 30 7.26 -2.48 -20.42
CA LYS A 30 6.46 -2.65 -21.64
C LYS A 30 5.85 -1.35 -22.15
N SER A 31 5.72 -0.32 -21.31
CA SER A 31 5.09 0.94 -21.69
C SER A 31 6.02 1.90 -22.41
N THR A 32 7.34 1.74 -22.31
CA THR A 32 8.31 2.66 -22.92
C THR A 32 9.38 1.94 -23.73
N ASN A 33 9.85 2.61 -24.78
CA ASN A 33 11.04 2.23 -25.55
C ASN A 33 12.20 3.21 -25.33
N ASP A 34 11.99 4.24 -24.50
CA ASP A 34 12.97 5.27 -24.22
C ASP A 34 14.05 4.73 -23.27
N LYS A 35 15.31 4.81 -23.69
CA LYS A 35 16.44 4.24 -22.95
C LYS A 35 16.66 4.93 -21.61
N ASP A 36 16.43 6.23 -21.52
CA ASP A 36 16.63 7.00 -20.28
C ASP A 36 15.52 6.68 -19.29
N GLN A 37 14.27 6.55 -19.76
CA GLN A 37 13.17 6.07 -18.93
C GLN A 37 13.42 4.65 -18.42
N LEU A 38 13.89 3.73 -19.27
CA LEU A 38 14.24 2.38 -18.84
C LEU A 38 15.35 2.38 -17.78
N ASN A 39 16.36 3.26 -17.89
CA ASN A 39 17.39 3.39 -16.88
C ASN A 39 16.80 3.86 -15.54
N ILE A 40 15.89 4.83 -15.54
CA ILE A 40 15.20 5.31 -14.33
C ILE A 40 14.35 4.20 -13.71
N ILE A 41 13.55 3.48 -14.52
CA ILE A 41 12.73 2.35 -14.08
C ILE A 41 13.60 1.30 -13.38
N ASN A 42 14.73 0.93 -13.99
CA ASN A 42 15.65 -0.06 -13.44
C ASN A 42 16.33 0.42 -12.15
N ALA A 43 16.64 1.71 -12.03
CA ALA A 43 17.24 2.30 -10.83
C ALA A 43 16.33 2.17 -9.59
N TYR A 44 15.01 2.33 -9.77
CA TYR A 44 14.03 2.19 -8.69
C TYR A 44 13.58 0.76 -8.41
N ARG A 45 13.93 -0.21 -9.29
CA ARG A 45 13.46 -1.60 -9.18
C ARG A 45 13.78 -2.24 -7.84
N LYS A 46 15.07 -2.21 -7.47
CA LYS A 46 15.53 -2.80 -6.21
C LYS A 46 14.98 -2.05 -4.98
N PRO A 47 15.11 -0.71 -4.87
CA PRO A 47 14.57 0.03 -3.73
C PRO A 47 13.09 -0.25 -3.47
N LEU A 48 12.24 -0.17 -4.51
CA LEU A 48 10.80 -0.39 -4.34
C LEU A 48 10.48 -1.82 -3.90
N SER A 49 11.17 -2.81 -4.49
CA SER A 49 10.97 -4.23 -4.14
C SER A 49 11.38 -4.52 -2.69
N GLU A 50 12.47 -3.90 -2.21
CA GLU A 50 12.92 -4.04 -0.82
C GLU A 50 11.95 -3.40 0.17
N GLN A 51 11.35 -2.26 -0.17
CA GLN A 51 10.34 -1.61 0.67
C GLN A 51 9.07 -2.45 0.81
N PHE A 52 8.55 -3.01 -0.29
CA PHE A 52 7.40 -3.92 -0.24
C PHE A 52 7.73 -5.20 0.53
N LYS A 53 8.94 -5.75 0.36
CA LYS A 53 9.40 -6.90 1.14
C LYS A 53 9.46 -6.59 2.64
N SER A 54 9.96 -5.41 3.00
CA SER A 54 10.01 -4.97 4.39
C SER A 54 8.61 -4.82 4.98
N LEU A 55 7.66 -4.21 4.26
CA LEU A 55 6.26 -4.13 4.68
C LEU A 55 5.60 -5.50 4.86
N SER A 56 5.76 -6.42 3.90
CA SER A 56 5.26 -7.79 4.04
C SER A 56 5.86 -8.51 5.24
N SER A 57 7.17 -8.31 5.53
CA SER A 57 7.81 -8.85 6.73
C SER A 57 7.17 -8.30 8.00
N LEU A 58 6.95 -6.98 8.07
CA LEU A 58 6.33 -6.33 9.21
C LEU A 58 4.88 -6.78 9.44
N ILE A 59 4.10 -7.01 8.38
CA ILE A 59 2.76 -7.59 8.49
C ILE A 59 2.84 -9.01 9.09
N ASN A 60 3.77 -9.83 8.61
CA ASN A 60 3.92 -11.21 9.09
C ASN A 60 4.43 -11.27 10.53
N GLU A 61 5.42 -10.44 10.89
CA GLU A 61 5.93 -10.32 12.27
C GLU A 61 4.85 -9.79 13.22
N GLY A 62 4.08 -8.79 12.78
CA GLY A 62 2.94 -8.26 13.51
C GLY A 62 1.89 -9.34 13.74
N PHE A 63 1.54 -10.09 12.70
CA PHE A 63 0.62 -11.24 12.79
C PHE A 63 1.07 -12.28 13.81
N GLU A 64 2.35 -12.67 13.80
CA GLU A 64 2.89 -13.70 14.70
C GLU A 64 2.91 -13.28 16.18
N ARG A 65 2.96 -11.97 16.45
CA ARG A 65 3.04 -11.42 17.81
C ARG A 65 1.71 -10.85 18.33
N SER A 66 0.70 -10.82 17.47
CA SER A 66 -0.60 -10.21 17.79
C SER A 66 -1.54 -11.16 18.54
N THR A 67 -2.53 -10.58 19.21
CA THR A 67 -3.60 -11.33 19.84
C THR A 67 -4.56 -11.89 18.78
N SER A 68 -5.31 -12.94 19.12
CA SER A 68 -6.33 -13.50 18.22
C SER A 68 -7.40 -12.48 17.83
N GLN A 69 -7.72 -11.54 18.72
CA GLN A 69 -8.65 -10.45 18.43
C GLN A 69 -8.09 -9.51 17.35
N ALA A 70 -6.85 -9.02 17.53
CA ALA A 70 -6.21 -8.13 16.56
C ALA A 70 -6.06 -8.80 15.18
N ILE A 71 -5.75 -10.09 15.16
CA ILE A 71 -5.71 -10.89 13.93
C ILE A 71 -7.09 -10.92 13.27
N SER A 72 -8.15 -11.25 14.02
CA SER A 72 -9.51 -11.31 13.48
C SER A 72 -9.98 -9.96 12.94
N GLU A 73 -9.67 -8.86 13.63
CA GLU A 73 -9.96 -7.50 13.18
C GLU A 73 -9.21 -7.16 11.88
N ALA A 74 -7.93 -7.53 11.78
CA ALA A 74 -7.15 -7.34 10.55
C ALA A 74 -7.68 -8.18 9.37
N GLU A 75 -8.07 -9.44 9.61
CA GLU A 75 -8.68 -10.29 8.58
C GLU A 75 -10.03 -9.75 8.11
N ASN A 76 -10.86 -9.28 9.05
CA ASN A 76 -12.12 -8.62 8.74
C ASN A 76 -11.89 -7.36 7.92
N LEU A 77 -10.93 -6.52 8.31
CA LEU A 77 -10.60 -5.30 7.57
C LEU A 77 -10.15 -5.62 6.14
N ILE A 78 -9.22 -6.56 5.96
CA ILE A 78 -8.74 -6.96 4.62
C ILE A 78 -9.91 -7.49 3.76
N THR A 79 -10.79 -8.29 4.35
CA THR A 79 -11.93 -8.89 3.63
C THR A 79 -12.97 -7.84 3.24
N HIS A 80 -13.39 -6.98 4.18
CA HIS A 80 -14.42 -5.97 3.92
C HIS A 80 -13.93 -4.80 3.07
N ALA A 81 -12.63 -4.50 3.11
CA ALA A 81 -11.99 -3.54 2.21
C ALA A 81 -11.65 -4.15 0.84
N SER A 82 -11.95 -5.43 0.60
CA SER A 82 -11.61 -6.15 -0.64
C SER A 82 -10.11 -6.05 -1.00
N GLY A 83 -9.25 -6.21 0.01
CA GLY A 83 -7.82 -5.99 -0.12
C GLY A 83 -7.13 -6.92 -1.12
N LEU A 84 -7.58 -8.18 -1.20
CA LEU A 84 -7.04 -9.15 -2.17
C LEU A 84 -7.45 -8.79 -3.60
N GLU A 85 -8.68 -8.30 -3.79
CA GLU A 85 -9.19 -7.83 -5.07
C GLU A 85 -8.45 -6.57 -5.53
N MET A 86 -8.12 -5.65 -4.62
CA MET A 86 -7.29 -4.49 -4.93
C MET A 86 -5.89 -4.90 -5.42
N ILE A 87 -5.24 -5.89 -4.77
CA ILE A 87 -3.96 -6.43 -5.25
C ILE A 87 -4.13 -7.09 -6.62
N ALA A 88 -5.19 -7.88 -6.81
CA ALA A 88 -5.47 -8.54 -8.08
C ALA A 88 -5.68 -7.54 -9.23
N ALA A 89 -6.25 -6.37 -8.94
CA ALA A 89 -6.45 -5.28 -9.91
C ALA A 89 -5.14 -4.61 -10.36
N VAL A 90 -4.04 -4.74 -9.60
CA VAL A 90 -2.75 -4.16 -10.00
C VAL A 90 -2.27 -4.74 -11.32
N LYS A 91 -2.33 -6.06 -11.50
CA LYS A 91 -1.85 -6.72 -12.73
C LYS A 91 -2.48 -6.16 -14.01
N PRO A 92 -3.83 -6.15 -14.19
CA PRO A 92 -4.43 -5.62 -15.41
C PRO A 92 -4.19 -4.12 -15.60
N LEU A 93 -4.08 -3.34 -14.52
CA LEU A 93 -3.75 -1.91 -14.61
C LEU A 93 -2.30 -1.68 -15.08
N SER A 94 -1.35 -2.45 -14.54
CA SER A 94 0.06 -2.38 -14.93
C SER A 94 0.29 -2.73 -16.42
N LEU A 95 -0.54 -3.58 -17.01
CA LEU A 95 -0.44 -3.89 -18.45
C LEU A 95 -0.82 -2.70 -19.36
N ASN A 96 -1.50 -1.68 -18.82
CA ASN A 96 -2.05 -0.55 -19.58
C ASN A 96 -1.35 0.79 -19.29
N LEU A 97 -0.10 0.75 -18.81
CA LEU A 97 0.63 1.95 -18.39
C LEU A 97 1.11 2.86 -19.53
N LYS A 98 0.85 2.53 -20.80
CA LYS A 98 1.03 3.50 -21.91
C LYS A 98 0.01 4.64 -21.86
N GLY A 99 -1.18 4.38 -21.31
CA GLY A 99 -2.26 5.36 -21.22
C GLY A 99 -2.27 6.08 -19.88
N ILE A 100 -2.66 7.36 -19.91
CA ILE A 100 -2.83 8.19 -18.70
C ILE A 100 -3.83 7.54 -17.72
N PHE A 101 -4.92 6.96 -18.23
CA PHE A 101 -5.92 6.29 -17.38
C PHE A 101 -5.38 5.05 -16.67
N GLY A 102 -4.49 4.28 -17.31
CA GLY A 102 -3.84 3.13 -16.67
C GLY A 102 -2.94 3.58 -15.53
N LYS A 103 -2.14 4.64 -15.75
CA LYS A 103 -1.29 5.25 -14.73
C LYS A 103 -2.09 5.82 -13.56
N LEU A 104 -3.18 6.54 -13.83
CA LEU A 104 -4.09 7.07 -12.81
C LEU A 104 -4.79 5.97 -12.01
N GLY A 105 -5.32 4.95 -12.69
CA GLY A 105 -5.97 3.83 -12.04
C GLY A 105 -5.01 3.10 -11.11
N LEU A 106 -3.77 2.86 -11.57
CA LEU A 106 -2.74 2.24 -10.74
C LEU A 106 -2.34 3.12 -9.56
N ALA A 107 -2.16 4.43 -9.76
CA ALA A 107 -1.87 5.36 -8.67
C ALA A 107 -2.99 5.37 -7.62
N SER A 108 -4.26 5.35 -8.06
CA SER A 108 -5.41 5.28 -7.16
C SER A 108 -5.44 3.98 -6.37
N ILE A 109 -5.25 2.82 -7.02
CA ILE A 109 -5.21 1.52 -6.33
C ILE A 109 -4.03 1.44 -5.36
N ALA A 110 -2.85 1.91 -5.76
CA ALA A 110 -1.68 1.95 -4.88
C ALA A 110 -1.94 2.80 -3.63
N ARG A 111 -2.61 3.94 -3.77
CA ARG A 111 -3.01 4.78 -2.64
C ARG A 111 -3.93 4.05 -1.67
N GLU A 112 -4.96 3.38 -2.15
CA GLU A 112 -5.90 2.65 -1.29
C GLU A 112 -5.22 1.43 -0.63
N LEU A 113 -4.36 0.71 -1.35
CA LEU A 113 -3.56 -0.38 -0.78
C LEU A 113 -2.67 0.08 0.37
N LYS A 114 -2.01 1.25 0.25
CA LYS A 114 -1.21 1.82 1.34
C LYS A 114 -2.05 2.18 2.56
N LYS A 115 -3.26 2.73 2.38
CA LYS A 115 -4.19 2.99 3.51
C LYS A 115 -4.51 1.70 4.24
N LEU A 116 -4.88 0.67 3.47
CA LEU A 116 -5.21 -0.64 4.02
C LEU A 116 -4.03 -1.23 4.80
N ILE A 117 -2.81 -1.16 4.25
CA ILE A 117 -1.59 -1.63 4.92
C ILE A 117 -1.34 -0.87 6.22
N LEU A 118 -1.47 0.46 6.20
CA LEU A 118 -1.30 1.26 7.41
C LEU A 118 -2.28 0.83 8.51
N PHE A 119 -3.55 0.63 8.16
CA PHE A 119 -4.57 0.21 9.12
C PHE A 119 -4.35 -1.23 9.63
N VAL A 120 -3.93 -2.15 8.75
CA VAL A 120 -3.57 -3.51 9.16
C VAL A 120 -2.39 -3.48 10.12
N LEU A 121 -1.35 -2.70 9.83
CA LEU A 121 -0.17 -2.58 10.69
C LEU A 121 -0.49 -1.94 12.04
N ASP A 122 -1.39 -0.95 12.06
CA ASP A 122 -1.89 -0.30 13.29
C ASP A 122 -2.66 -1.29 14.19
N LEU A 123 -3.53 -2.13 13.60
CA LEU A 123 -4.22 -3.21 14.32
C LEU A 123 -3.25 -4.26 14.87
N LEU A 124 -2.18 -4.57 14.12
CA LEU A 124 -1.13 -5.51 14.52
C LEU A 124 -0.07 -4.87 15.45
N ASN A 125 -0.32 -3.64 15.93
CA ASN A 125 0.54 -2.89 16.85
C ASN A 125 2.00 -2.75 16.36
N VAL A 126 2.17 -2.52 15.06
CA VAL A 126 3.48 -2.24 14.46
C VAL A 126 3.87 -0.77 14.68
N LYS A 127 5.17 -0.51 14.77
CA LYS A 127 5.71 0.81 15.13
C LYS A 127 5.30 1.93 14.13
N PRO A 128 5.09 3.18 14.59
CA PRO A 128 4.63 4.28 13.74
C PRO A 128 5.55 4.71 12.59
N TRP A 129 6.86 4.44 12.66
CA TRP A 129 7.82 4.81 11.62
C TRP A 129 7.52 4.19 10.25
N VAL A 130 6.64 3.17 10.20
CA VAL A 130 6.23 2.55 8.93
C VAL A 130 5.49 3.53 8.01
N ILE A 131 4.95 4.62 8.55
CA ILE A 131 4.42 5.73 7.75
C ILE A 131 5.51 6.29 6.81
N ASP A 132 6.74 6.44 7.30
CA ASP A 132 7.85 6.94 6.49
C ASP A 132 8.19 5.99 5.33
N LEU A 133 8.09 4.68 5.56
CA LEU A 133 8.28 3.67 4.52
C LEU A 133 7.19 3.75 3.43
N LEU A 134 5.93 3.97 3.83
CA LEU A 134 4.80 4.15 2.91
C LEU A 134 4.91 5.45 2.11
N LEU A 135 5.45 6.52 2.70
CA LEU A 135 5.75 7.77 2.02
C LEU A 135 6.83 7.60 0.95
N LEU A 136 7.91 6.89 1.26
CA LEU A 136 8.98 6.62 0.29
C LEU A 136 8.47 5.77 -0.89
N ILE A 137 7.62 4.78 -0.63
CA ILE A 137 6.96 4.01 -1.69
C ILE A 137 6.15 4.93 -2.60
N ASP A 138 5.39 5.88 -2.02
CA ASP A 138 4.58 6.81 -2.82
C ASP A 138 5.43 7.69 -3.72
N GLN A 139 6.50 8.26 -3.18
CA GLN A 139 7.40 9.13 -3.96
C GLN A 139 8.01 8.38 -5.14
N ILE A 140 8.41 7.12 -4.93
CA ILE A 140 8.94 6.27 -6.00
C ILE A 140 7.84 5.98 -7.04
N LEU A 141 6.64 5.58 -6.60
CA LEU A 141 5.53 5.31 -7.50
C LEU A 141 5.12 6.55 -8.30
N ASN A 142 5.03 7.72 -7.67
CA ASN A 142 4.73 8.98 -8.34
C ASN A 142 5.82 9.35 -9.35
N SER A 143 7.09 9.13 -9.02
CA SER A 143 8.20 9.34 -9.96
C SER A 143 8.12 8.39 -11.16
N LEU A 144 7.79 7.12 -10.93
CA LEU A 144 7.73 6.10 -11.98
C LEU A 144 6.52 6.25 -12.88
N LEU A 145 5.34 6.46 -12.30
CA LEU A 145 4.11 6.68 -13.06
C LEU A 145 4.12 8.05 -13.74
N GLY A 146 4.81 9.03 -13.14
CA GLY A 146 5.04 10.37 -13.67
C GLY A 146 5.90 10.46 -14.93
N LEU A 147 6.67 9.41 -15.25
CA LEU A 147 7.46 9.35 -16.48
C LEU A 147 6.56 9.59 -17.69
N ASP A 148 7.01 10.39 -18.66
CA ASP A 148 6.28 10.79 -19.88
C ASP A 148 4.96 11.56 -19.72
N LEU A 149 4.49 11.82 -18.50
CA LEU A 149 3.20 12.47 -18.31
C LEU A 149 3.25 13.96 -18.71
N PRO A 150 2.10 14.55 -19.15
CA PRO A 150 2.01 15.98 -19.40
C PRO A 150 2.43 16.81 -18.18
N THR A 151 3.00 18.00 -18.38
CA THR A 151 3.56 18.86 -17.31
C THR A 151 2.63 19.15 -16.13
N LYS A 152 1.31 19.06 -16.31
CA LYS A 152 0.30 19.26 -15.25
C LYS A 152 0.09 18.04 -14.36
N MET A 153 0.49 16.86 -14.82
CA MET A 153 0.15 15.60 -14.19
C MET A 153 1.01 15.25 -12.97
N PRO A 154 2.32 15.57 -12.92
CA PRO A 154 3.08 15.51 -11.68
C PRO A 154 2.44 16.35 -10.56
N ALA A 155 1.87 17.51 -10.89
CA ALA A 155 1.14 18.35 -9.94
C ALA A 155 -0.16 17.68 -9.46
N ILE A 156 -0.87 16.96 -10.34
CA ILE A 156 -2.06 16.18 -9.97
C ILE A 156 -1.68 15.04 -9.02
N LEU A 157 -0.66 14.25 -9.35
CA LEU A 157 -0.18 13.16 -8.48
C LEU A 157 0.27 13.69 -7.11
N SER A 158 1.00 14.82 -7.10
CA SER A 158 1.41 15.48 -5.86
C SER A 158 0.21 16.03 -5.05
N SER A 159 -0.80 16.60 -5.71
CA SER A 159 -2.04 17.00 -5.03
C SER A 159 -2.75 15.80 -4.40
N MET A 160 -2.82 14.68 -5.12
CA MET A 160 -3.41 13.44 -4.60
C MET A 160 -2.66 12.91 -3.36
N GLU A 161 -1.34 13.09 -3.32
CA GLU A 161 -0.51 12.77 -2.14
C GLU A 161 -0.80 13.70 -0.96
N GLN A 162 -0.90 15.02 -1.20
CA GLN A 162 -1.26 15.97 -0.15
C GLN A 162 -2.63 15.67 0.44
N ASP A 163 -3.60 15.31 -0.39
CA ASP A 163 -4.95 14.96 0.06
C ASP A 163 -4.94 13.65 0.85
N TYR A 164 -4.17 12.66 0.44
CA TYR A 164 -3.91 11.45 1.22
C TYR A 164 -3.36 11.77 2.63
N MET A 165 -2.39 12.69 2.72
CA MET A 165 -1.82 13.08 4.01
C MET A 165 -2.80 13.84 4.92
N LYS A 166 -3.66 14.68 4.34
CA LYS A 166 -4.75 15.33 5.07
C LYS A 166 -5.75 14.30 5.60
N GLU A 167 -6.14 13.34 4.77
CA GLU A 167 -7.04 12.25 5.16
C GLU A 167 -6.47 11.43 6.32
N LEU A 168 -5.19 11.06 6.24
CA LEU A 168 -4.51 10.35 7.33
C LEU A 168 -4.47 11.18 8.62
N SER A 169 -4.11 12.46 8.51
CA SER A 169 -4.04 13.36 9.67
C SER A 169 -5.41 13.51 10.35
N ALA A 170 -6.47 13.68 9.56
CA ALA A 170 -7.84 13.73 10.07
C ALA A 170 -8.24 12.42 10.75
N HIS A 171 -7.88 11.27 10.16
CA HIS A 171 -8.13 9.97 10.77
C HIS A 171 -7.42 9.81 12.13
N PHE A 172 -6.14 10.18 12.23
CA PHE A 172 -5.40 10.14 13.50
C PHE A 172 -6.01 11.07 14.56
N GLN A 173 -6.44 12.28 14.16
CA GLN A 173 -7.14 13.20 15.06
C GLN A 173 -8.44 12.59 15.58
N LEU A 174 -9.26 12.01 14.70
CA LEU A 174 -10.51 11.36 15.09
C LEU A 174 -10.28 10.14 15.99
N LYS A 175 -9.24 9.35 15.72
CA LYS A 175 -8.85 8.21 16.56
C LYS A 175 -8.48 8.69 17.96
N ASN A 176 -7.64 9.72 18.07
CA ASN A 176 -7.25 10.30 19.36
C ASN A 176 -8.44 10.89 20.12
N GLN A 177 -9.37 11.54 19.43
CA GLN A 177 -10.61 12.07 20.02
C GLN A 177 -11.53 10.96 20.53
N ARG A 178 -11.67 9.84 19.79
CA ARG A 178 -12.43 8.68 20.29
C ARG A 178 -11.80 8.09 21.54
N VAL A 179 -10.48 7.91 21.56
CA VAL A 179 -9.78 7.42 22.76
C VAL A 179 -10.03 8.36 23.94
N PHE A 180 -10.02 9.67 23.73
CA PHE A 180 -10.34 10.66 24.77
C PHE A 180 -11.80 10.56 25.24
N LEU A 181 -12.77 10.45 24.33
CA LEU A 181 -14.19 10.38 24.66
C LEU A 181 -14.57 9.07 25.37
N PHE A 182 -14.00 7.93 24.97
CA PHE A 182 -14.37 6.62 25.50
C PHE A 182 -13.53 6.17 26.71
N ASN A 183 -12.37 6.80 26.97
CA ASN A 183 -11.59 6.57 28.20
C ASN A 183 -11.80 7.68 29.26
N GLY A 184 -12.47 8.78 28.90
CA GLY A 184 -12.81 9.87 29.82
C GLY A 184 -14.11 9.67 30.61
N GLU A 185 -14.92 8.65 30.28
CA GLU A 185 -16.20 8.34 30.96
C GLU A 185 -16.05 7.28 32.07
N SER A 186 -14.82 6.83 32.37
CA SER A 186 -14.53 5.82 33.41
C SER A 186 -13.96 6.38 34.72
N GLU A 187 -14.17 7.67 34.98
CA GLU A 187 -13.86 8.32 36.26
C GLU A 187 -15.04 9.20 36.74
N GLU A 188 -16.20 8.59 37.01
CA GLU A 188 -17.19 9.09 37.98
C GLU A 188 -17.81 7.94 38.78
#